data_AF-A0A969HJ54-F1
#
_entry.id   AF-A0A969HJ54-F1
#
_cell.length_a   1.000
_cell.length_b   1.000
_cell.length_c   1.000
_cell.angle_alpha   90.00
_cell.angle_beta   90.00
_cell.angle_gamma   90.00
#
_symmetry.space_group_name_H-M   'P 1'
#
loop_
_entity.id
_entity.type
_entity.pdbx_description
1 polymer ?
#
loop_
_entity_poly.entity_id
_entity_poly.type
_entity_poly.pdbx_seq_one_letter_code
_entity_poly.pdbx_strand_id
1 'polypeptide(L)' 'MSRIFVSGLLNEPGNSRISSRPFPPPDFIIEILSESTEDRDRGIKMIDYALRQVQEYWLIDPEAKALEQYFYRITPSG' A
#
# COMPACT_ATOMS: atom_id res chain seq x y z
N MET A 1 -6.47 9.07 14.33
CA MET A 1 -5.27 9.57 13.61
C MET A 1 -5.12 8.70 12.38
N SER A 2 -5.42 9.24 11.21
CA SER A 2 -5.19 8.56 9.92
C SER A 2 -3.69 8.52 9.63
N ARG A 3 -3.16 7.39 9.17
CA ARG A 3 -1.73 7.21 8.86
C ARG A 3 -1.57 6.84 7.39
N ILE A 4 -0.73 7.60 6.69
CA ILE A 4 -0.34 7.33 5.29
C ILE A 4 0.92 6.47 5.32
N PHE A 5 0.92 5.36 4.57
CA PHE A 5 2.10 4.52 4.35
C PHE A 5 2.56 4.61 2.90
N VAL A 6 3.85 4.87 2.69
CA VAL A 6 4.52 4.88 1.37
C VAL A 6 5.61 3.79 1.43
N SER A 7 5.45 2.68 0.70
CA SER A 7 6.30 1.49 0.93
C SER A 7 7.73 1.63 0.41
N GLY A 8 8.01 2.59 -0.48
CA GLY A 8 9.34 2.84 -1.04
C GLY A 8 10.43 3.26 -0.04
N LEU A 9 10.06 3.63 1.20
CA LEU A 9 11.00 4.12 2.23
C LEU A 9 11.43 3.05 3.26
N LEU A 10 11.07 1.78 3.07
CA LEU A 10 11.45 0.71 4.01
C LEU A 10 12.67 -0.13 3.60
N ASN A 11 13.30 0.18 2.46
CA ASN A 11 14.58 -0.42 2.04
C ASN A 11 15.79 0.40 2.51
N GLU A 12 15.78 0.89 3.74
CA GLU A 12 16.96 1.53 4.35
C GLU A 12 17.79 0.47 5.10
N PRO A 13 18.99 0.10 4.61
CA PRO A 13 19.88 -0.79 5.35
C PRO A 13 20.41 -0.05 6.60
N GLY A 14 19.77 -0.28 7.75
CA GLY A 14 20.28 0.20 9.05
C GLY A 14 19.28 0.49 10.15
N ASN A 15 17.96 0.48 9.90
CA ASN A 15 16.99 0.89 10.93
C ASN A 15 16.48 -0.27 11.80
N SER A 16 17.36 -0.88 12.60
CA SER A 16 17.03 -1.98 13.53
C SER A 16 16.31 -1.55 14.82
N ARG A 17 15.58 -0.42 14.83
CA ARG A 17 14.87 0.06 16.04
C ARG A 17 13.40 0.43 15.81
N ILE A 18 12.70 -0.29 14.94
CA ILE A 18 11.23 -0.22 14.92
C ILE A 18 10.69 -1.20 15.94
N SER A 19 9.99 -0.67 16.95
CA SER A 19 9.39 -1.43 18.05
C SER A 19 8.55 -2.60 17.54
N SER A 20 8.70 -3.76 18.19
CA SER A 20 7.94 -5.00 17.97
C SER A 20 6.47 -4.90 18.43
N ARG A 21 5.76 -3.84 18.04
CA ARG A 21 4.31 -3.76 18.19
C ARG A 21 3.67 -3.87 16.81
N PRO A 22 2.79 -4.86 16.57
CA PRO A 22 2.03 -4.90 15.33
C PRO A 22 1.19 -3.62 15.25
N PHE A 23 1.49 -2.79 14.26
CA PHE A 23 0.68 -1.62 13.99
C PHE A 23 -0.65 -2.07 13.39
N PRO A 24 -1.75 -1.37 13.70
CA PRO A 24 -3.01 -1.58 12.98
C PRO A 24 -2.79 -1.37 11.47
N PRO A 25 -3.56 -2.05 10.62
CA PRO A 25 -3.49 -1.84 9.19
C PRO A 25 -3.78 -0.35 8.87
N PRO A 26 -3.08 0.24 7.89
CA PRO A 26 -3.33 1.62 7.50
C PRO A 26 -4.69 1.79 6.83
N ASP A 27 -5.26 2.97 6.94
CA ASP A 27 -6.52 3.32 6.26
C ASP A 27 -6.29 3.59 4.76
N PHE A 28 -5.08 4.06 4.40
CA PHE A 28 -4.72 4.49 3.05
C PHE A 28 -3.25 4.19 2.74
N ILE A 29 -3.00 3.67 1.53
CA ILE A 29 -1.65 3.33 1.04
C ILE A 29 -1.44 3.94 -0.35
N ILE A 30 -0.21 4.45 -0.56
CA ILE A 30 0.27 4.89 -1.88
C ILE A 30 1.53 4.09 -2.22
N GLU A 31 1.54 3.47 -3.40
CA GLU A 31 2.75 2.93 -4.01
C GLU A 31 3.15 3.79 -5.21
N ILE A 32 4.45 4.01 -5.35
CA ILE A 32 5.03 4.67 -6.52
C ILE A 32 5.67 3.56 -7.35
N LEU A 33 5.16 3.35 -8.56
CA LEU A 33 5.61 2.27 -9.42
C LEU A 33 7.05 2.49 -9.86
N SER A 34 7.77 1.38 -9.94
CA SER A 34 9.08 1.27 -10.57
C SER A 34 9.10 -0.05 -11.35
N GLU A 35 9.98 -0.16 -12.36
CA GLU A 35 10.13 -1.41 -13.12
C GLU A 35 10.34 -2.64 -12.22
N SER A 36 10.99 -2.46 -11.06
CA SER A 36 11.32 -3.56 -10.14
C SER A 36 10.19 -3.97 -9.18
N THR A 37 9.18 -3.11 -8.98
CA THR A 37 8.13 -3.31 -7.96
C THR A 37 6.73 -3.42 -8.53
N GLU A 38 6.52 -3.00 -9.78
CA GLU A 38 5.19 -2.90 -10.40
C GLU A 38 4.38 -4.20 -10.29
N ASP A 39 4.97 -5.35 -10.64
CA ASP A 39 4.29 -6.65 -10.56
C ASP A 39 3.80 -6.99 -9.15
N ARG A 40 4.55 -6.58 -8.12
CA ARG A 40 4.19 -6.84 -6.72
C ARG A 40 3.14 -5.87 -6.22
N ASP A 41 3.26 -4.60 -6.61
CA ASP A 41 2.33 -3.53 -6.23
C ASP A 41 0.96 -3.79 -6.86
N ARG A 42 0.91 -4.12 -8.15
CA ARG A 42 -0.32 -4.51 -8.86
C ARG A 42 -0.86 -5.89 -8.48
N GLY A 43 -0.02 -6.75 -7.89
CA GLY A 43 -0.35 -8.13 -7.57
C GLY A 43 -0.55 -8.36 -6.07
N ILE A 44 0.46 -8.99 -5.46
CA ILE A 44 0.35 -9.56 -4.11
C ILE A 44 0.04 -8.51 -3.03
N LYS A 45 0.59 -7.29 -3.15
CA LYS A 45 0.35 -6.23 -2.16
C LYS A 45 -1.09 -5.74 -2.20
N MET A 46 -1.62 -5.46 -3.39
CA MET A 46 -3.01 -5.04 -3.57
C MET A 46 -3.98 -6.06 -2.94
N ILE A 47 -3.73 -7.36 -3.16
CA ILE A 47 -4.55 -8.45 -2.57
C ILE A 47 -4.44 -8.45 -1.04
N ASP A 48 -3.23 -8.41 -0.48
CA ASP A 48 -3.01 -8.39 0.98
C ASP A 48 -3.68 -7.17 1.64
N TYR A 49 -3.62 -6.00 1.01
CA TYR A 49 -4.27 -4.79 1.52
C TYR A 49 -5.79 -4.85 1.45
N ALA A 50 -6.35 -5.42 0.38
CA ALA A 50 -7.79 -5.66 0.30
C ALA A 50 -8.27 -6.65 1.39
N LEU A 51 -7.51 -7.72 1.66
CA LEU A 51 -7.80 -8.67 2.75
C LEU A 51 -7.75 -8.01 4.14
N ARG A 52 -6.91 -6.99 4.29
CA ARG A 52 -6.79 -6.17 5.50
C ARG A 52 -7.76 -4.99 5.56
N GLN A 53 -8.69 -4.88 4.60
CA GLN A 53 -9.72 -3.84 4.54
C GLN A 53 -9.16 -2.41 4.50
N VAL A 54 -7.97 -2.23 3.90
CA VAL A 54 -7.43 -0.90 3.62
C VAL A 54 -8.42 -0.18 2.69
N GLN A 55 -8.90 0.99 3.09
CA GLN A 55 -10.04 1.63 2.42
C GLN A 55 -9.66 2.18 1.04
N GLU A 56 -8.44 2.68 0.90
CA GLU A 56 -7.91 3.23 -0.35
C GLU A 56 -6.50 2.71 -0.65
N TYR A 57 -6.27 2.34 -1.91
CA TYR A 57 -4.97 1.91 -2.41
C TYR A 57 -4.68 2.62 -3.74
N TRP A 58 -3.61 3.42 -3.79
CA TRP A 58 -3.26 4.21 -4.95
C TRP A 58 -1.93 3.74 -5.54
N LEU A 59 -1.87 3.66 -6.87
CA LEU A 59 -0.64 3.43 -7.63
C LEU A 59 -0.33 4.69 -8.44
N ILE A 60 0.88 5.22 -8.26
CA ILE A 60 1.38 6.38 -9.01
C ILE A 60 2.45 5.90 -9.98
N ASP A 61 2.22 6.11 -11.27
CA ASP A 61 3.24 5.93 -12.31
C ASP A 61 3.81 7.30 -12.72
N PRO A 62 5.04 7.65 -12.30
CA PRO A 62 5.65 8.92 -12.65
C PRO A 62 6.06 9.01 -14.13
N GLU A 63 6.38 7.88 -14.77
CA GLU A 63 6.82 7.82 -16.17
C GLU A 63 5.61 8.01 -17.10
N ALA A 64 4.53 7.25 -16.85
CA ALA A 64 3.27 7.40 -17.58
C ALA A 64 2.46 8.64 -17.17
N LYS A 65 2.85 9.32 -16.07
CA LYS A 65 2.13 10.45 -15.45
C LYS A 65 0.67 10.10 -15.14
N ALA A 66 0.48 8.92 -14.57
CA ALA A 66 -0.83 8.34 -14.30
C ALA A 66 -1.02 8.03 -12.81
N LEU A 67 -2.28 8.09 -12.37
CA LEU A 67 -2.72 7.67 -11.05
C LEU A 67 -3.84 6.65 -11.22
N GLU A 68 -3.69 5.50 -10.57
CA GLU A 68 -4.75 4.52 -10.43
C GLU A 68 -5.21 4.48 -8.97
N GLN A 69 -6.52 4.64 -8.76
CA GLN A 69 -7.15 4.66 -7.45
C GLN A 69 -8.08 3.46 -7.30
N TYR A 70 -7.87 2.68 -6.24
CA TYR A 70 -8.70 1.54 -5.87
C TYR A 70 -9.38 1.80 -4.52
N PHE A 71 -10.69 1.58 -4.46
CA PHE A 71 -11.48 1.65 -3.24
C PHE A 71 -11.86 0.24 -2.78
N TYR A 72 -11.68 -0.04 -1.49
CA TYR A 72 -12.21 -1.27 -0.93
C TYR A 72 -13.74 -1.26 -0.99
N ARG A 73 -14.30 -2.28 -1.64
CA ARG A 73 -15.75 -2.45 -1.72
C ARG A 73 -16.19 -3.41 -0.62
N ILE A 74 -16.94 -2.88 0.34
CA ILE A 74 -17.73 -3.73 1.24
C ILE A 74 -18.88 -4.30 0.41
N THR A 75 -18.86 -5.60 0.17
CA THR A 75 -20.04 -6.31 -0.33
C THR A 75 -20.92 -6.59 0.89
N PRO A 76 -22.15 -6.06 0.97
CA PRO A 76 -23.05 -6.40 2.06
C PRO A 76 -23.32 -7.90 2.02
N SER A 77 -23.03 -8.61 3.11
CA SER A 77 -23.55 -9.95 3.33
C SER A 77 -25.05 -9.81 3.58
N GLY A 78 -25.84 -10.07 2.54
CA GLY A 78 -27.29 -10.21 2.65
C GLY A 78 -27.69 -11.36 3.58
#